data_AF-A0A7X3REY3-F1
#
_entry.id   AF-A0A7X3REY3-F1
#
_cell.length_a   1.000
_cell.length_b   1.000
_cell.length_c   1.000
_cell.angle_alpha   90.00
_cell.angle_beta   90.00
_cell.angle_gamma   90.00
#
_symmetry.space_group_name_H-M   'P 1'
#
loop_
_entity.id
_entity.type
_entity.pdbx_description
1 polymer ?
#
loop_
_entity_poly.entity_id
_entity_poly.type
_entity_poly.pdbx_seq_one_letter_code
_entity_poly.pdbx_strand_id
1 'polypeptide(L)' 'PTPIGYRPMPLDGFPVLGFTEAVQNLYIALMHSGVTLAPLVGEMATLEIVDGVPVDWFASYRPDRFR' A
#
# COMPACT_ATOMS: atom_id res chain seq x y z
N PRO A 1 -14.99 -6.70 28.78
CA PRO A 1 -14.08 -5.73 28.13
C PRO A 1 -14.33 -5.65 26.62
N THR A 2 -14.54 -4.44 26.10
CA THR A 2 -14.69 -4.18 24.67
C THR A 2 -13.30 -4.21 24.01
N PRO A 3 -13.05 -5.03 22.98
CA PRO A 3 -11.76 -5.05 22.31
C PRO A 3 -11.50 -3.72 21.58
N ILE A 4 -10.27 -3.20 21.71
CA ILE A 4 -9.80 -2.00 21.00
C ILE A 4 -8.87 -2.45 19.87
N GLY A 5 -9.12 -1.96 18.66
CA GLY A 5 -8.25 -2.16 17.49
C GLY A 5 -7.61 -0.85 17.06
N TYR A 6 -6.29 -0.84 16.93
CA TYR A 6 -5.57 0.27 16.31
C TYR A 6 -5.67 0.17 14.79
N ARG A 7 -6.08 1.25 14.14
CA ARG A 7 -6.12 1.33 12.68
C ARG A 7 -4.80 1.88 12.15
N PRO A 8 -4.21 1.28 11.11
CA PRO A 8 -3.05 1.85 10.47
C PRO A 8 -3.41 3.22 9.85
N MET A 9 -2.60 4.24 10.17
CA MET A 9 -2.73 5.58 9.59
C MET A 9 -1.36 6.07 9.13
N PRO A 10 -1.15 6.23 7.81
CA PRO A 10 0.04 6.89 7.27
C PRO A 10 0.14 8.36 7.72
N LEU A 11 1.35 8.90 7.77
CA LEU A 11 1.62 10.24 8.31
C LEU A 11 0.87 11.36 7.55
N ASP A 12 0.61 11.17 6.26
CA ASP A 12 -0.12 12.10 5.40
C ASP A 12 -1.60 11.75 5.22
N GLY A 13 -2.08 10.67 5.86
CA GLY A 13 -3.45 10.18 5.75
C GLY A 13 -3.78 9.43 4.45
N PHE A 14 -2.82 9.26 3.52
CA PHE A 14 -3.03 8.58 2.24
C PHE A 14 -2.41 7.17 2.22
N PRO A 15 -2.96 6.21 1.43
CA PRO A 15 -2.38 4.88 1.28
C PRO A 15 -0.89 4.90 0.90
N VAL A 16 -0.14 3.88 1.33
CA VAL A 16 1.25 3.63 0.91
C VAL A 16 1.28 2.29 0.19
N LEU A 17 1.50 2.33 -1.13
CA LEU A 17 1.33 1.20 -2.04
C LEU A 17 2.52 1.09 -2.99
N GLY A 18 3.09 -0.11 -3.09
CA GLY A 18 4.16 -0.42 -4.05
C GLY A 18 5.49 -0.78 -3.41
N PHE A 19 6.49 -1.00 -4.28
CA PHE A 19 7.87 -1.23 -3.86
C PHE A 19 8.51 0.02 -3.26
N THR A 20 9.46 -0.19 -2.35
CA THR A 20 10.34 0.87 -1.83
C THR A 20 11.76 0.67 -2.33
N GLU A 21 12.48 1.76 -2.63
CA GLU A 21 13.91 1.70 -2.95
C GLU A 21 14.79 1.44 -1.73
N ALA A 22 14.25 1.60 -0.50
CA ALA A 22 15.02 1.42 0.72
C ALA A 22 15.45 -0.04 0.98
N VAL A 23 14.64 -1.00 0.50
CA VAL A 23 14.88 -2.44 0.69
C VAL A 23 14.48 -3.18 -0.58
N GLN A 24 15.40 -3.96 -1.12
CA GLN A 24 15.15 -4.76 -2.32
C GLN A 24 13.98 -5.73 -2.10
N ASN A 25 13.06 -5.78 -3.06
CA ASN A 25 11.89 -6.66 -3.09
C ASN A 25 10.90 -6.49 -1.90
N LEU A 26 10.94 -5.36 -1.19
CA LEU A 26 9.93 -5.03 -0.18
C LEU A 26 8.76 -4.29 -0.84
N TYR A 27 7.58 -4.90 -0.80
CA TYR A 27 6.32 -4.29 -1.24
C TYR A 27 5.49 -3.85 -0.02
N ILE A 28 4.95 -2.64 -0.06
CA ILE A 28 4.14 -2.06 1.02
C ILE A 28 2.68 -1.96 0.56
N ALA A 29 1.75 -2.37 1.43
CA ALA A 29 0.30 -2.18 1.26
C ALA A 29 -0.35 -1.68 2.56
N LEU A 30 -0.14 -0.40 2.88
CA LEU A 30 -0.59 0.23 4.13
C LEU A 30 -1.71 1.25 3.85
N MET A 31 -2.86 1.11 4.52
CA MET A 31 -4.01 2.00 4.30
C MET A 31 -5.02 1.94 5.44
N HIS A 32 -5.65 3.08 5.75
CA HIS A 32 -6.75 3.16 6.72
C HIS A 32 -7.98 2.36 6.27
N SER A 33 -8.32 2.42 4.98
CA SER A 33 -9.49 1.75 4.38
C SER A 33 -9.17 0.32 3.89
N GLY A 34 -8.27 -0.38 4.57
CA GLY A 34 -7.73 -1.68 4.13
C GLY A 34 -8.77 -2.74 3.83
N VAL A 35 -9.80 -2.88 4.68
CA VAL A 35 -10.87 -3.87 4.45
C VAL A 35 -11.65 -3.57 3.17
N THR A 36 -12.01 -2.31 2.96
CA THR A 36 -12.81 -1.88 1.79
C THR A 36 -12.03 -2.02 0.50
N LEU A 37 -10.73 -1.69 0.51
CA LEU A 37 -9.90 -1.65 -0.69
C LEU A 37 -9.09 -2.92 -0.94
N ALA A 38 -9.11 -3.89 -0.01
CA ALA A 38 -8.32 -5.12 -0.11
C ALA A 38 -8.48 -5.86 -1.45
N PRO A 39 -9.69 -6.05 -2.01
CA PRO A 39 -9.83 -6.75 -3.30
C PRO A 39 -9.12 -6.02 -4.44
N LEU A 40 -9.31 -4.71 -4.55
CA LEU A 40 -8.69 -3.88 -5.58
C LEU A 40 -7.17 -3.85 -5.42
N VAL A 41 -6.68 -3.59 -4.21
CA VAL A 41 -5.23 -3.48 -3.96
C VAL A 41 -4.54 -4.83 -4.10
N GLY A 42 -5.19 -5.94 -3.77
CA GLY A 42 -4.63 -7.28 -3.97
C GLY A 42 -4.44 -7.62 -5.44
N GLU A 43 -5.41 -7.27 -6.29
CA GLU A 43 -5.30 -7.43 -7.74
C GLU A 43 -4.17 -6.56 -8.31
N MET A 44 -4.13 -5.28 -7.94
CA MET A 44 -3.09 -4.36 -8.40
C MET A 44 -1.69 -4.75 -7.91
N ALA A 45 -1.56 -5.18 -6.65
CA ALA A 45 -0.30 -5.67 -6.12
C ALA A 45 0.17 -6.94 -6.86
N THR A 46 -0.75 -7.79 -7.31
CA THR A 46 -0.41 -8.96 -8.11
C THR A 46 0.21 -8.56 -9.45
N LEU A 47 -0.36 -7.57 -10.14
CA LEU A 47 0.21 -7.03 -11.38
C LEU A 47 1.64 -6.52 -11.18
N GLU A 48 1.91 -5.81 -10.08
CA GLU A 48 3.25 -5.29 -9.81
C GLU A 48 4.24 -6.39 -9.38
N ILE A 49 3.82 -7.33 -8.54
CA ILE A 49 4.70 -8.34 -7.93
C ILE A 49 4.96 -9.53 -8.86
N VAL A 50 3.91 -10.04 -9.52
CA VAL A 50 3.98 -11.26 -10.33
C VAL A 50 4.31 -10.91 -11.78
N ASP A 51 3.62 -9.93 -12.34
CA ASP A 51 3.73 -9.59 -13.76
C ASP A 51 4.78 -8.48 -14.03
N GLY A 52 5.25 -7.80 -12.99
CA GLY A 52 6.19 -6.68 -13.11
C GLY A 52 5.58 -5.45 -13.81
N VAL A 53 4.25 -5.36 -13.85
CA VAL A 53 3.52 -4.28 -14.52
C VAL A 53 3.22 -3.18 -13.51
N PRO A 54 3.77 -1.96 -13.66
CA PRO A 54 3.49 -0.88 -12.74
C PRO A 54 2.04 -0.39 -12.86
N VAL A 55 1.42 -0.12 -11.72
CA VAL A 55 0.06 0.42 -11.65
C VAL A 55 0.10 1.95 -11.57
N ASP A 56 -0.25 2.63 -12.66
CA ASP A 56 -0.18 4.10 -12.75
C ASP A 56 -1.02 4.82 -11.68
N TRP A 57 -2.15 4.24 -11.30
CA TRP A 57 -3.05 4.86 -10.31
C TRP A 57 -2.43 4.89 -8.89
N PHE A 58 -1.35 4.12 -8.65
CA PHE A 58 -0.58 4.15 -7.40
C PHE A 58 0.53 5.20 -7.40
N ALA A 59 0.73 5.97 -8.47
CA ALA A 59 1.81 6.95 -8.58
C ALA A 59 1.88 7.95 -7.41
N SER A 60 0.74 8.49 -6.98
CA SER A 60 0.68 9.42 -5.83
C SER A 60 0.79 8.71 -4.47
N TYR A 61 0.70 7.39 -4.44
CA TYR A 61 0.68 6.57 -3.24
C TYR A 61 1.96 5.76 -3.04
N ARG A 62 3.00 6.00 -3.85
CA ARG A 62 4.29 5.33 -3.70
C ARG A 62 4.92 5.64 -2.34
N PRO A 63 5.68 4.70 -1.74
CA PRO A 63 6.44 4.94 -0.50
C PRO A 63 7.41 6.12 -0.64
N ASP A 64 7.89 6.36 -1.85
CA ASP A 64 8.95 7.31 -2.17
C ASP A 64 8.57 8.78 -1.97
N ARG A 65 7.28 9.05 -1.78
CA ARG A 65 6.79 10.40 -1.48
C ARG A 65 7.17 10.91 -0.09
N PHE A 66 7.65 10.04 0.81
CA PHE A 66 8.08 10.39 2.17
C PHE A 66 9.61 10.51 2.31
N ARG A 67 10.35 10.61 1.20
CA ARG A 67 11.79 10.81 1.19
C ARG A 67 12.16 12.24 1.59
#